data_AF-R7XTS2-F1
#
_entry.id   AF-R7XTS2-F1
#
_cell.length_a   1.000
_cell.length_b   1.000
_cell.length_c   1.000
_cell.angle_alpha   90.00
_cell.angle_beta   90.00
_cell.angle_gamma   90.00
#
_symmetry.space_group_name_H-M   'P 1'
#
loop_
_entity.id
_entity.type
_entity.pdbx_description
1 polymer ?
#
loop_
_entity_poly.entity_id
_entity_poly.type
_entity_poly.pdbx_seq_one_letter_code
_entity_poly.pdbx_strand_id
1 'polypeptide(L)'
;MDTSRDVMTSCTFIPPWLLERVGAVDALVLDERLRLRRSARAAHPRTSAASALDVAAWTVHDAGSATTLPGRPVRSAGQPVTGDVAVDEAAAGIEATLAMFADAFGRSSYDGAGAPVSLTVHYGQRYDNAFWDGAQLVFGDGDGRVFERLTRSADVLAHEFGHAVTEHTTGLVYRDQSGALNESVSDVFAACFKQHLAGESAARGDWLIGEGIFVAGIGARALRDMAAPGTAYDDPTLGADPQVGHLDDFIETDDDNGGVHLNSGIPNRAFHLAATAIGGMSLEGAGRIWYAALTAGEVRPTADFAQFAAATLAAAGEHAAAVASAWQQVGVSVATSTPDRSHPGQSGPDQSGPPGAGPALVRVRRSGGFTGRTEEGEVSLDEADGGVRSLVERIDLDAVAAGAAAYRRLPDMFVYTFQVADGDPVTLPEQALSGDLHELAALVLRSAGER
;
A
#
# COMPACT_ATOMS: atom_id res chain seq x y z
N MET A 1 -15.26 -17.96 -19.10
CA MET A 1 -13.90 -17.44 -19.37
C MET A 1 -13.79 -16.18 -18.55
N ASP A 2 -13.13 -16.30 -17.40
CA ASP A 2 -13.06 -15.26 -16.36
C ASP A 2 -11.64 -14.67 -16.39
N THR A 3 -11.50 -13.45 -16.87
CA THR A 3 -10.24 -12.71 -17.03
C THR A 3 -10.05 -11.75 -15.86
N SER A 4 -10.14 -12.27 -14.63
CA SER A 4 -9.96 -11.49 -13.39
C SER A 4 -8.74 -12.00 -12.59
N ARG A 5 -7.56 -12.02 -13.20
CA ARG A 5 -6.27 -12.19 -12.51
C ARG A 5 -5.17 -11.49 -13.32
N ASP A 6 -5.00 -10.19 -13.10
CA ASP A 6 -3.77 -9.53 -13.53
C ASP A 6 -3.56 -8.20 -12.79
N VAL A 7 -2.88 -8.24 -11.64
CA VAL A 7 -1.98 -7.18 -11.14
C VAL A 7 -0.98 -7.90 -10.23
N MET A 8 0.24 -8.13 -10.70
CA MET A 8 1.30 -8.79 -9.93
C MET A 8 2.58 -7.98 -10.09
N THR A 9 2.93 -7.23 -9.05
CA THR A 9 4.03 -6.26 -9.07
C THR A 9 5.05 -6.60 -8.00
N SER A 10 6.33 -6.61 -8.38
CA SER A 10 7.47 -6.88 -7.51
C SER A 10 7.82 -5.64 -6.68
N CYS A 11 8.01 -5.83 -5.38
CA CYS A 11 8.65 -4.85 -4.49
C CYS A 11 10.17 -4.92 -4.66
N THR A 12 10.84 -3.77 -4.59
CA THR A 12 12.30 -3.66 -4.64
C THR A 12 12.73 -2.58 -3.66
N PHE A 13 13.72 -2.84 -2.81
CA PHE A 13 14.12 -1.94 -1.74
C PHE A 13 14.57 -0.56 -2.23
N ILE A 14 15.41 -0.53 -3.26
CA ILE A 14 15.86 0.68 -3.95
C ILE A 14 14.87 0.99 -5.07
N PRO A 15 14.23 2.17 -5.06
CA PRO A 15 13.19 2.49 -6.02
C PRO A 15 13.77 2.78 -7.42
N PRO A 16 13.02 2.50 -8.50
CA PRO A 16 13.51 2.64 -9.87
C PRO A 16 14.05 4.04 -10.20
N TRP A 17 13.39 5.10 -9.73
CA TRP A 17 13.80 6.48 -9.99
C TRP A 17 15.18 6.80 -9.38
N LEU A 18 15.56 6.17 -8.27
CA LEU A 18 16.88 6.38 -7.66
C LEU A 18 17.95 5.64 -8.47
N LEU A 19 17.67 4.40 -8.88
CA LEU A 19 18.56 3.62 -9.75
C LEU A 19 18.80 4.32 -11.09
N GLU A 20 17.75 4.88 -11.69
CA GLU A 20 17.85 5.69 -12.91
C GLU A 20 18.76 6.89 -12.71
N ARG A 21 18.57 7.63 -11.62
CA ARG A 21 19.35 8.82 -11.30
C ARG A 21 20.84 8.52 -11.16
N VAL A 22 21.19 7.43 -10.48
CA VAL A 22 22.59 7.05 -10.27
C VAL A 22 23.19 6.28 -11.46
N GLY A 23 22.40 6.04 -12.50
CA GLY A 23 22.84 5.35 -13.72
C GLY A 23 23.02 3.83 -13.55
N ALA A 24 22.31 3.21 -12.60
CA ALA A 24 22.33 1.77 -12.34
C ALA A 24 21.46 0.98 -13.35
N VAL A 25 21.77 1.14 -14.65
CA VAL A 25 21.00 0.55 -15.76
C VAL A 25 20.94 -0.97 -15.67
N ASP A 26 22.02 -1.62 -15.24
CA ASP A 26 22.07 -3.07 -15.11
C ASP A 26 21.09 -3.58 -14.03
N ALA A 27 20.96 -2.86 -12.91
CA ALA A 27 20.01 -3.20 -11.85
C ALA A 27 18.57 -3.07 -12.35
N LEU A 28 18.22 -1.96 -13.02
CA LEU A 28 16.89 -1.75 -13.61
C LEU A 28 16.50 -2.86 -14.61
N VAL A 29 17.44 -3.30 -15.45
CA VAL A 29 17.21 -4.40 -16.40
C VAL A 29 16.97 -5.73 -15.68
N LEU A 30 17.66 -5.97 -14.56
CA LEU A 30 17.44 -7.16 -13.75
C LEU A 30 16.09 -7.12 -13.04
N ASP A 31 15.69 -5.96 -12.51
CA ASP A 31 14.40 -5.75 -11.86
C ASP A 31 13.24 -6.02 -12.82
N GLU A 32 13.33 -5.52 -14.06
CA GLU A 32 12.32 -5.77 -15.08
C GLU A 32 12.25 -7.26 -15.46
N ARG A 33 13.39 -7.96 -15.57
CA ARG A 33 13.40 -9.40 -15.84
C ARG A 33 12.77 -10.20 -14.71
N LEU A 34 12.98 -9.79 -13.47
CA LEU A 34 12.37 -10.41 -12.29
C LEU A 34 10.87 -10.22 -12.29
N ARG A 35 10.40 -8.99 -12.57
CA ARG A 35 8.98 -8.65 -12.74
C ARG A 35 8.30 -9.60 -13.73
N LEU A 36 8.86 -9.70 -14.95
CA LEU A 36 8.30 -10.56 -16.01
C LEU A 36 8.28 -12.05 -15.63
N ARG A 37 9.33 -12.55 -14.96
CA ARG A 37 9.41 -13.97 -14.54
C ARG A 37 8.35 -14.33 -13.49
N ARG A 38 8.02 -13.41 -12.58
CA ARG A 38 6.99 -13.65 -11.57
C ARG A 38 5.59 -13.65 -12.15
N SER A 39 5.29 -12.74 -13.08
CA SER A 39 4.02 -12.75 -13.79
C SER A 39 3.76 -14.11 -14.45
N ALA A 40 4.80 -14.73 -15.03
CA ALA A 40 4.72 -16.07 -15.59
C ALA A 40 4.51 -17.19 -14.54
N ARG A 41 5.16 -17.08 -13.36
CA ARG A 41 5.09 -18.08 -12.29
C ARG A 41 3.74 -18.06 -11.56
N ALA A 42 3.17 -16.89 -11.32
CA ALA A 42 1.89 -16.78 -10.65
C ALA A 42 0.69 -17.13 -11.55
N ALA A 43 0.87 -17.16 -12.87
CA ALA A 43 -0.05 -17.83 -13.80
C ALA A 43 -0.08 -19.37 -13.63
N HIS A 44 0.93 -19.96 -12.98
CA HIS A 44 1.05 -21.40 -12.73
C HIS A 44 1.50 -21.68 -11.28
N PRO A 45 0.63 -21.50 -10.28
CA PRO A 45 0.97 -21.74 -8.89
C PRO A 45 1.37 -23.21 -8.67
N ARG A 46 2.59 -23.44 -8.19
CA ARG A 46 3.02 -24.75 -7.69
C ARG A 46 2.58 -24.87 -6.24
N THR A 47 1.67 -25.79 -5.96
CA THR A 47 1.44 -26.30 -4.61
C THR A 47 2.66 -27.11 -4.18
N SER A 48 3.46 -26.61 -3.25
CA SER A 48 4.41 -27.45 -2.50
C SER A 48 3.94 -27.58 -1.06
N ALA A 49 3.17 -28.64 -0.79
CA ALA A 49 3.06 -29.18 0.55
C ALA A 49 4.36 -29.96 0.83
N ALA A 50 5.33 -29.32 1.46
CA ALA A 50 6.50 -30.02 1.98
C ALA A 50 6.20 -30.50 3.41
N SER A 51 6.38 -31.80 3.63
CA SER A 51 6.32 -32.47 4.92
C SER A 51 7.31 -31.87 5.92
N ALA A 52 6.82 -31.38 7.06
CA ALA A 52 7.50 -30.48 8.01
C ALA A 52 8.50 -31.13 8.99
N LEU A 53 9.17 -32.24 8.65
CA LEU A 53 9.99 -32.98 9.64
C LEU A 53 11.50 -32.97 9.42
N ASP A 54 12.05 -32.27 8.43
CA ASP A 54 13.52 -32.18 8.28
C ASP A 54 14.02 -30.97 7.46
N VAL A 55 13.21 -29.91 7.32
CA VAL A 55 13.60 -28.72 6.54
C VAL A 55 14.07 -27.65 7.52
N ALA A 56 15.29 -27.14 7.32
CA ALA A 56 15.82 -26.04 8.12
C ALA A 56 14.90 -24.81 8.05
N ALA A 57 14.70 -24.12 9.17
CA ALA A 57 13.83 -22.95 9.26
C ALA A 57 14.21 -21.84 8.26
N TRP A 58 15.49 -21.75 7.92
CA TRP A 58 16.00 -20.90 6.85
C TRP A 58 17.22 -21.52 6.17
N THR A 59 17.46 -21.12 4.92
CA THR A 59 18.66 -21.45 4.14
C THR A 59 19.11 -20.24 3.31
N VAL A 60 20.37 -19.86 3.48
CA VAL A 60 21.09 -18.88 2.65
C VAL A 60 21.78 -19.60 1.49
N HIS A 61 21.59 -19.05 0.31
CA HIS A 61 22.17 -19.49 -0.94
C HIS A 61 23.09 -18.41 -1.52
N ASP A 62 24.08 -18.87 -2.28
CA ASP A 62 25.06 -18.05 -2.99
C ASP A 62 24.79 -18.18 -4.50
N ALA A 63 24.46 -17.05 -5.14
CA ALA A 63 24.24 -16.99 -6.58
C ALA A 63 25.54 -16.88 -7.39
N GLY A 64 26.69 -16.68 -6.75
CA GLY A 64 28.00 -16.60 -7.42
C GLY A 64 28.08 -15.48 -8.45
N SER A 65 27.46 -14.34 -8.15
CA SER A 65 27.27 -13.20 -9.06
C SER A 65 26.47 -13.51 -10.33
N ALA A 66 25.80 -14.66 -10.40
CA ALA A 66 24.82 -14.98 -11.43
C ALA A 66 23.42 -14.52 -11.02
N THR A 67 22.46 -14.62 -11.94
CA THR A 67 21.07 -14.20 -11.74
C THR A 67 20.11 -15.40 -11.64
N THR A 68 20.66 -16.59 -11.38
CA THR A 68 19.89 -17.84 -11.27
C THR A 68 19.56 -18.09 -9.81
N LEU A 69 18.26 -18.11 -9.49
CA LEU A 69 17.75 -18.32 -8.14
C LEU A 69 17.33 -19.78 -7.89
N PRO A 70 17.45 -20.31 -6.65
CA PRO A 70 18.05 -19.65 -5.48
C PRO A 70 19.59 -19.69 -5.49
N GLY A 71 20.22 -20.42 -6.43
CA GLY A 71 21.67 -20.63 -6.40
C GLY A 71 22.09 -21.76 -5.44
N ARG A 72 23.37 -21.81 -5.07
CA ARG A 72 23.94 -22.92 -4.30
C ARG A 72 23.69 -22.70 -2.80
N PRO A 73 23.09 -23.66 -2.05
CA PRO A 73 22.95 -23.51 -0.61
C PRO A 73 24.34 -23.48 0.06
N VAL A 74 24.55 -22.51 0.95
CA VAL A 74 25.84 -22.28 1.63
C VAL A 74 25.75 -22.26 3.14
N ARG A 75 24.59 -21.92 3.72
CA ARG A 75 24.36 -21.97 5.16
C ARG A 75 22.88 -22.18 5.49
N SER A 76 22.58 -23.01 6.46
CA SER A 76 21.22 -23.22 6.99
C SER A 76 21.17 -23.06 8.51
N ALA A 77 19.97 -22.98 9.07
CA ALA A 77 19.74 -22.92 10.51
C ALA A 77 20.55 -23.97 11.28
N GLY A 78 21.25 -23.54 12.34
CA GLY A 78 22.09 -24.40 13.17
C GLY A 78 23.50 -24.69 12.62
N GLN A 79 23.83 -24.26 11.40
CA GLN A 79 25.18 -24.40 10.85
C GLN A 79 26.10 -23.23 11.28
N PRO A 80 27.42 -23.49 11.44
CA PRO A 80 28.38 -22.47 11.83
C PRO A 80 28.52 -21.36 10.78
N VAL A 81 29.11 -20.23 11.19
CA VAL A 81 29.50 -19.13 10.29
C VAL A 81 30.40 -19.62 9.17
N THR A 82 30.25 -19.04 7.99
CA THR A 82 30.97 -19.46 6.77
C THR A 82 32.28 -18.69 6.56
N GLY A 83 32.39 -17.49 7.13
CA GLY A 83 33.47 -16.54 6.85
C GLY A 83 33.20 -15.63 5.65
N ASP A 84 32.10 -15.87 4.92
CA ASP A 84 31.55 -14.91 3.98
C ASP A 84 30.62 -13.95 4.72
N VAL A 85 30.96 -12.65 4.68
CA VAL A 85 30.26 -11.63 5.44
C VAL A 85 28.80 -11.46 5.01
N ALA A 86 28.48 -11.55 3.72
CA ALA A 86 27.11 -11.37 3.24
C ALA A 86 26.23 -12.57 3.62
N VAL A 87 26.79 -13.78 3.52
CA VAL A 87 26.12 -15.01 3.98
C VAL A 87 25.86 -14.97 5.48
N ASP A 88 26.85 -14.52 6.25
CA ASP A 88 26.76 -14.51 7.71
C ASP A 88 25.85 -13.40 8.26
N GLU A 89 25.82 -12.24 7.60
CA GLU A 89 24.86 -11.15 7.84
C GLU A 89 23.42 -11.59 7.51
N ALA A 90 23.19 -12.18 6.33
CA ALA A 90 21.86 -12.65 5.94
C ALA A 90 21.32 -13.72 6.89
N ALA A 91 22.18 -14.66 7.32
CA ALA A 91 21.83 -15.69 8.31
C ALA A 91 21.47 -15.10 9.68
N ALA A 92 22.28 -14.17 10.19
CA ALA A 92 22.00 -13.52 11.48
C ALA A 92 20.72 -12.66 11.41
N GLY A 93 20.54 -11.91 10.32
CA GLY A 93 19.38 -11.06 10.10
C GLY A 93 18.08 -11.86 10.04
N ILE A 94 18.04 -12.99 9.31
CA ILE A 94 16.82 -13.80 9.26
C ILE A 94 16.52 -14.51 10.57
N GLU A 95 17.53 -14.99 11.27
CA GLU A 95 17.35 -15.62 12.59
C GLU A 95 16.74 -14.63 13.58
N ALA A 96 17.27 -13.40 13.63
CA ALA A 96 16.72 -12.35 14.47
C ALA A 96 15.32 -11.89 14.04
N THR A 97 15.06 -11.81 12.72
CA THR A 97 13.74 -11.42 12.20
C THR A 97 12.68 -12.44 12.57
N LEU A 98 12.96 -13.74 12.37
CA LEU A 98 12.06 -14.82 12.77
C LEU A 98 11.80 -14.83 14.27
N ALA A 99 12.84 -14.63 15.09
CA ALA A 99 12.71 -14.51 16.54
C ALA A 99 11.81 -13.32 16.93
N MET A 100 12.01 -12.14 16.33
CA MET A 100 11.18 -10.96 16.58
C MET A 100 9.69 -11.25 16.30
N PHE A 101 9.36 -11.83 15.14
CA PHE A 101 7.97 -12.13 14.78
C PHE A 101 7.35 -13.20 15.69
N ALA A 102 8.13 -14.22 16.07
CA ALA A 102 7.67 -15.25 16.99
C ALA A 102 7.40 -14.69 18.39
N ASP A 103 8.35 -13.92 18.94
CA ASP A 103 8.29 -13.42 20.32
C ASP A 103 7.25 -12.29 20.49
N ALA A 104 7.18 -11.36 19.52
CA ALA A 104 6.30 -10.21 19.62
C ALA A 104 4.85 -10.51 19.25
N PHE A 105 4.66 -11.39 18.25
CA PHE A 105 3.36 -11.59 17.60
C PHE A 105 2.87 -13.05 17.64
N GLY A 106 3.68 -14.00 18.13
CA GLY A 106 3.36 -15.42 18.07
C GLY A 106 3.31 -15.96 16.64
N ARG A 107 3.93 -15.27 15.67
CA ARG A 107 3.86 -15.63 14.25
C ARG A 107 4.95 -16.65 13.90
N SER A 108 4.56 -17.78 13.33
CA SER A 108 5.50 -18.78 12.80
C SER A 108 5.86 -18.49 11.35
N SER A 109 7.02 -17.87 11.11
CA SER A 109 7.52 -17.47 9.77
C SER A 109 6.62 -16.48 9.01
N TYR A 110 6.92 -16.23 7.73
CA TYR A 110 6.23 -15.23 6.93
C TYR A 110 4.80 -15.64 6.57
N ASP A 111 4.45 -16.93 6.59
CA ASP A 111 3.12 -17.45 6.28
C ASP A 111 2.25 -17.71 7.53
N GLY A 112 2.83 -17.59 8.73
CA GLY A 112 2.17 -17.93 9.99
C GLY A 112 2.06 -19.43 10.25
N ALA A 113 2.56 -20.29 9.36
CA ALA A 113 2.50 -21.75 9.45
C ALA A 113 3.89 -22.41 9.45
N GLY A 114 4.97 -21.63 9.58
CA GLY A 114 6.33 -22.12 9.71
C GLY A 114 7.01 -22.44 8.39
N ALA A 115 6.63 -21.76 7.29
CA ALA A 115 7.32 -21.94 6.02
C ALA A 115 8.83 -21.69 6.14
N PRO A 116 9.68 -22.58 5.59
CA PRO A 116 11.12 -22.33 5.49
C PRO A 116 11.42 -21.07 4.69
N VAL A 117 12.36 -20.26 5.17
CA VAL A 117 12.80 -19.04 4.47
C VAL A 117 14.03 -19.32 3.61
N SER A 118 13.93 -19.02 2.31
CA SER A 118 15.10 -19.03 1.42
C SER A 118 15.61 -17.61 1.24
N LEU A 119 16.93 -17.44 1.29
CA LEU A 119 17.61 -16.18 1.04
C LEU A 119 18.71 -16.42 0.02
N THR A 120 18.91 -15.50 -0.92
CA THR A 120 20.00 -15.54 -1.89
C THR A 120 20.85 -14.29 -1.78
N VAL A 121 22.16 -14.46 -1.60
CA VAL A 121 23.16 -13.38 -1.62
C VAL A 121 24.02 -13.47 -2.87
N HIS A 122 24.84 -12.44 -3.13
CA HIS A 122 25.67 -12.29 -4.32
C HIS A 122 24.87 -12.39 -5.62
N TYR A 123 23.64 -11.84 -5.61
CA TYR A 123 22.78 -11.85 -6.78
C TYR A 123 23.26 -10.84 -7.82
N GLY A 124 23.51 -11.31 -9.05
CA GLY A 124 24.01 -10.46 -10.13
C GLY A 124 25.42 -9.90 -9.88
N GLN A 125 25.90 -9.10 -10.81
CA GLN A 125 27.17 -8.38 -10.66
C GLN A 125 26.86 -6.94 -10.31
N ARG A 126 27.36 -6.45 -9.16
CA ARG A 126 27.15 -5.06 -8.71
C ARG A 126 25.67 -4.67 -8.71
N TYR A 127 24.83 -5.56 -8.22
CA TYR A 127 23.40 -5.34 -8.21
C TYR A 127 23.04 -4.44 -7.02
N ASP A 128 22.47 -3.28 -7.33
CA ASP A 128 22.16 -2.20 -6.38
C ASP A 128 20.77 -2.36 -5.76
N ASN A 129 20.31 -3.58 -5.49
CA ASN A 129 18.97 -3.79 -4.95
C ASN A 129 18.85 -5.02 -4.03
N ALA A 130 17.75 -5.05 -3.29
CA ALA A 130 17.25 -6.20 -2.56
C ALA A 130 15.74 -6.33 -2.79
N PHE A 131 15.20 -7.55 -2.70
CA PHE A 131 13.76 -7.76 -2.88
C PHE A 131 13.27 -9.09 -2.30
N TRP A 132 12.01 -9.12 -1.89
CA TRP A 132 11.21 -10.32 -1.76
C TRP A 132 10.67 -10.76 -3.12
N ASP A 133 10.99 -12.02 -3.44
CA ASP A 133 10.60 -13.00 -4.45
C ASP A 133 9.14 -13.34 -4.80
N GLY A 134 8.25 -13.25 -3.81
CA GLY A 134 7.11 -14.17 -3.73
C GLY A 134 7.50 -15.58 -3.29
N ALA A 135 8.80 -15.87 -3.08
CA ALA A 135 9.26 -17.16 -2.56
C ALA A 135 10.57 -17.10 -1.76
N GLN A 136 11.48 -16.17 -2.07
CA GLN A 136 12.74 -15.99 -1.34
C GLN A 136 13.13 -14.52 -1.22
N LEU A 137 13.99 -14.21 -0.26
CA LEU A 137 14.64 -12.90 -0.15
C LEU A 137 15.91 -12.90 -1.03
N VAL A 138 16.20 -11.82 -1.74
CA VAL A 138 17.35 -11.71 -2.65
C VAL A 138 18.10 -10.42 -2.38
N PHE A 139 19.43 -10.50 -2.27
CA PHE A 139 20.30 -9.37 -1.94
C PHE A 139 21.45 -9.25 -2.93
N GLY A 140 21.64 -8.03 -3.45
CA GLY A 140 22.81 -7.64 -4.20
C GLY A 140 23.98 -7.19 -3.32
N ASP A 141 25.16 -7.17 -3.92
CA ASP A 141 26.40 -6.72 -3.28
C ASP A 141 26.63 -5.20 -3.39
N GLY A 142 25.76 -4.48 -4.10
CA GLY A 142 25.97 -3.08 -4.45
C GLY A 142 27.11 -2.86 -5.45
N ASP A 143 27.19 -1.67 -6.02
CA ASP A 143 28.21 -1.29 -6.98
C ASP A 143 29.54 -0.86 -6.35
N GLY A 144 29.56 -0.65 -5.03
CA GLY A 144 30.71 -0.16 -4.28
C GLY A 144 31.08 1.29 -4.60
N ARG A 145 30.20 2.05 -5.27
CA ARG A 145 30.38 3.47 -5.62
C ARG A 145 29.27 4.36 -5.07
N VAL A 146 28.05 3.85 -5.05
CA VAL A 146 26.87 4.46 -4.44
C VAL A 146 26.39 3.58 -3.32
N PHE A 147 26.21 2.29 -3.59
CA PHE A 147 25.66 1.33 -2.65
C PHE A 147 26.72 0.34 -2.16
N GLU A 148 26.69 0.08 -0.86
CA GLU A 148 27.30 -1.06 -0.20
C GLU A 148 26.42 -2.30 -0.39
N ARG A 149 26.92 -3.47 0.01
CA ARG A 149 26.11 -4.70 0.05
C ARG A 149 24.84 -4.51 0.89
N LEU A 150 23.71 -4.99 0.37
CA LEU A 150 22.41 -4.74 0.97
C LEU A 150 22.15 -5.61 2.21
N THR A 151 22.94 -6.66 2.44
CA THR A 151 22.93 -7.45 3.69
C THR A 151 23.51 -6.70 4.88
N ARG A 152 24.28 -5.63 4.64
CA ARG A 152 24.96 -4.86 5.69
C ARG A 152 23.98 -4.23 6.67
N SER A 153 22.84 -3.78 6.18
CA SER A 153 21.81 -3.21 7.01
C SER A 153 20.71 -4.23 7.26
N ALA A 154 20.60 -4.66 8.52
CA ALA A 154 19.70 -5.75 8.89
C ALA A 154 18.21 -5.35 8.77
N ASP A 155 17.92 -4.05 8.71
CA ASP A 155 16.57 -3.52 8.51
C ASP A 155 16.07 -3.70 7.06
N VAL A 156 16.97 -3.73 6.07
CA VAL A 156 16.65 -4.10 4.67
C VAL A 156 16.07 -5.52 4.64
N LEU A 157 16.71 -6.47 5.33
CA LEU A 157 16.21 -7.84 5.39
C LEU A 157 14.85 -7.92 6.09
N ALA A 158 14.68 -7.21 7.21
CA ALA A 158 13.40 -7.16 7.93
C ALA A 158 12.29 -6.51 7.09
N HIS A 159 12.63 -5.48 6.29
CA HIS A 159 11.73 -4.86 5.32
C HIS A 159 11.30 -5.86 4.25
N GLU A 160 12.25 -6.57 3.62
CA GLU A 160 11.89 -7.59 2.61
C GLU A 160 11.06 -8.73 3.19
N PHE A 161 11.34 -9.14 4.42
CA PHE A 161 10.49 -10.11 5.12
C PHE A 161 9.09 -9.55 5.43
N GLY A 162 8.98 -8.24 5.68
CA GLY A 162 7.71 -7.52 5.81
C GLY A 162 6.81 -7.67 4.59
N HIS A 163 7.36 -7.60 3.38
CA HIS A 163 6.60 -7.88 2.16
C HIS A 163 6.06 -9.32 2.12
N ALA A 164 6.87 -10.30 2.51
CA ALA A 164 6.43 -11.70 2.57
C ALA A 164 5.27 -11.89 3.55
N VAL A 165 5.31 -11.21 4.71
CA VAL A 165 4.21 -11.20 5.69
C VAL A 165 2.97 -10.53 5.12
N THR A 166 3.10 -9.37 4.47
CA THR A 166 2.00 -8.65 3.84
C THR A 166 1.32 -9.50 2.75
N GLU A 167 2.10 -10.18 1.90
CA GLU A 167 1.58 -11.09 0.86
C GLU A 167 0.74 -12.22 1.47
N HIS A 168 1.14 -12.77 2.61
CA HIS A 168 0.45 -13.87 3.30
C HIS A 168 -0.57 -13.40 4.34
N THR A 169 -0.96 -12.13 4.33
CA THR A 169 -1.97 -11.56 5.22
C THR A 169 -3.01 -10.78 4.43
N THR A 170 -2.88 -9.45 4.34
CA THR A 170 -3.82 -8.59 3.59
C THR A 170 -3.63 -8.68 2.10
N GLY A 171 -2.43 -9.01 1.62
CA GLY A 171 -2.07 -8.99 0.22
C GLY A 171 -2.22 -7.60 -0.40
N LEU A 172 -1.79 -6.54 0.30
CA LEU A 172 -1.87 -5.16 -0.18
C LEU A 172 -1.27 -5.06 -1.60
N VAL A 173 -2.11 -4.61 -2.54
CA VAL A 173 -1.74 -4.44 -3.95
C VAL A 173 -0.63 -3.42 -4.03
N TYR A 174 0.45 -3.76 -4.73
CA TYR A 174 1.61 -2.90 -4.87
C TYR A 174 1.40 -1.82 -5.94
N ARG A 175 0.42 -0.95 -5.65
CA ARG A 175 0.06 0.21 -6.46
C ARG A 175 -0.60 1.30 -5.61
N ASP A 176 -0.36 2.56 -5.96
CA ASP A 176 -1.00 3.74 -5.37
C ASP A 176 -0.91 3.70 -3.83
N GLN A 177 -1.98 4.06 -3.12
CA GLN A 177 -1.98 4.04 -1.65
C GLN A 177 -1.84 2.65 -1.03
N SER A 178 -2.40 1.61 -1.64
CA SER A 178 -2.20 0.23 -1.15
C SER A 178 -0.73 -0.19 -1.23
N GLY A 179 -0.01 0.26 -2.26
CA GLY A 179 1.41 -0.01 -2.42
C GLY A 179 2.25 0.83 -1.45
N ALA A 180 1.90 2.09 -1.24
CA ALA A 180 2.53 2.92 -0.23
C ALA A 180 2.32 2.38 1.20
N LEU A 181 1.16 1.76 1.48
CA LEU A 181 0.93 1.01 2.73
C LEU A 181 1.76 -0.27 2.81
N ASN A 182 1.92 -0.99 1.70
CA ASN A 182 2.75 -2.19 1.64
C ASN A 182 4.22 -1.85 1.98
N GLU A 183 4.78 -0.81 1.34
CA GLU A 183 6.09 -0.23 1.65
C GLU A 183 6.18 0.21 3.12
N SER A 184 5.17 0.94 3.60
CA SER A 184 5.19 1.47 4.95
C SER A 184 5.13 0.38 6.01
N VAL A 185 4.33 -0.67 5.82
CA VAL A 185 4.27 -1.81 6.75
C VAL A 185 5.62 -2.54 6.81
N SER A 186 6.32 -2.67 5.68
CA SER A 186 7.68 -3.21 5.64
C SER A 186 8.67 -2.33 6.41
N ASP A 187 8.62 -1.00 6.24
CA ASP A 187 9.43 -0.04 7.01
C ASP A 187 9.10 -0.07 8.52
N VAL A 188 7.82 -0.23 8.88
CA VAL A 188 7.36 -0.37 10.27
C VAL A 188 8.01 -1.57 10.94
N PHE A 189 7.99 -2.74 10.30
CA PHE A 189 8.62 -3.94 10.86
C PHE A 189 10.15 -3.79 10.92
N ALA A 190 10.76 -3.14 9.93
CA ALA A 190 12.19 -2.84 9.91
C ALA A 190 12.62 -1.90 11.06
N ALA A 191 11.87 -0.84 11.32
CA ALA A 191 12.11 0.07 12.44
C ALA A 191 11.91 -0.61 13.80
N CYS A 192 10.83 -1.40 13.95
CA CYS A 192 10.61 -2.21 15.15
C CYS A 192 11.76 -3.19 15.39
N PHE A 193 12.27 -3.81 14.33
CA PHE A 193 13.39 -4.75 14.38
C PHE A 193 14.67 -4.08 14.85
N LYS A 194 15.06 -2.94 14.27
CA LYS A 194 16.24 -2.18 14.71
C LYS A 194 16.15 -1.79 16.18
N GLN A 195 15.01 -1.22 16.58
CA GLN A 195 14.79 -0.79 17.96
C GLN A 195 14.82 -1.98 18.93
N HIS A 196 14.23 -3.11 18.55
CA HIS A 196 14.26 -4.33 19.36
C HIS A 196 15.69 -4.86 19.54
N LEU A 197 16.48 -4.94 18.47
CA LEU A 197 17.88 -5.35 18.54
C LEU A 197 18.74 -4.42 19.40
N ALA A 198 18.49 -3.11 19.32
CA ALA A 198 19.23 -2.11 20.08
C ALA A 198 18.73 -1.94 21.53
N GLY A 199 17.61 -2.55 21.90
CA GLY A 199 16.96 -2.31 23.20
C GLY A 199 16.50 -0.85 23.35
N GLU A 200 16.06 -0.24 22.25
CA GLU A 200 15.69 1.17 22.17
C GLU A 200 14.18 1.37 22.22
N SER A 201 13.75 2.36 23.01
CA SER A 201 12.36 2.80 23.00
C SER A 201 12.05 3.56 21.71
N ALA A 202 10.77 3.68 21.37
CA ALA A 202 10.28 4.47 20.24
C ALA A 202 10.82 5.91 20.24
N ALA A 203 10.97 6.52 21.43
CA ALA A 203 11.50 7.87 21.59
C ALA A 203 13.01 8.01 21.35
N ARG A 204 13.77 6.90 21.36
CA ARG A 204 15.24 6.89 21.18
C ARG A 204 15.68 6.32 19.83
N GLY A 205 14.85 5.51 19.18
CA GLY A 205 15.18 4.94 17.87
C GLY A 205 15.44 6.02 16.83
N ASP A 206 16.32 5.71 15.88
CA ASP A 206 16.72 6.63 14.81
C ASP A 206 15.61 6.91 13.78
N TRP A 207 14.68 5.97 13.62
CA TRP A 207 13.62 5.98 12.60
C TRP A 207 14.13 6.02 11.15
N LEU A 208 15.36 5.58 10.96
CA LEU A 208 16.05 5.53 9.66
C LEU A 208 15.95 4.12 9.07
N ILE A 209 15.60 4.05 7.79
CA ILE A 209 15.50 2.79 7.04
C ILE A 209 16.61 2.71 6.00
N GLY A 210 17.38 1.62 6.03
CA GLY A 210 18.53 1.42 5.15
C GLY A 210 19.74 2.24 5.60
N GLU A 211 19.94 2.42 6.91
CA GLU A 211 21.15 3.06 7.41
C GLU A 211 22.38 2.23 7.01
N GLY A 212 23.43 2.88 6.48
CA GLY A 212 24.67 2.20 6.12
C GLY A 212 24.67 1.45 4.78
N ILE A 213 23.59 1.54 3.99
CA ILE A 213 23.57 0.99 2.61
C ILE A 213 24.34 1.85 1.61
N PHE A 214 24.63 3.11 1.94
CA PHE A 214 25.40 3.99 1.09
C PHE A 214 26.89 3.91 1.42
N VAL A 215 27.74 4.01 0.40
CA VAL A 215 29.20 4.04 0.60
C VAL A 215 29.63 5.32 1.29
N ALA A 216 30.76 5.26 1.99
CA ALA A 216 31.34 6.44 2.64
C ALA A 216 31.62 7.55 1.60
N GLY A 217 31.06 8.74 1.84
CA GLY A 217 31.21 9.92 0.97
C GLY A 217 29.92 10.32 0.25
N ILE A 218 28.91 9.45 0.21
CA ILE A 218 27.55 9.82 -0.19
C ILE A 218 26.88 10.55 0.99
N GLY A 219 26.31 11.73 0.73
CA GLY A 219 25.62 12.60 1.69
C GLY A 219 24.24 12.09 2.12
N ALA A 220 24.14 10.83 2.53
CA ALA A 220 22.89 10.19 2.95
C ALA A 220 23.03 9.56 4.34
N ARG A 221 22.02 9.76 5.20
CA ARG A 221 21.93 9.07 6.50
C ARG A 221 21.38 7.66 6.32
N ALA A 222 20.35 7.55 5.48
CA ALA A 222 19.64 6.32 5.17
C ALA A 222 18.85 6.52 3.88
N LEU A 223 18.10 5.51 3.44
CA LEU A 223 17.23 5.63 2.27
C LEU A 223 15.96 6.43 2.57
N ARG A 224 15.41 6.24 3.78
CA ARG A 224 14.18 6.89 4.24
C ARG A 224 14.28 7.29 5.71
N ASP A 225 13.55 8.34 6.09
CA ASP A 225 13.40 8.81 7.47
C ASP A 225 11.91 8.77 7.82
N MET A 226 11.50 7.84 8.67
CA MET A 226 10.09 7.69 9.05
C MET A 226 9.61 8.83 9.96
N ALA A 227 10.49 9.49 10.70
CA ALA A 227 10.13 10.58 11.59
C ALA A 227 9.94 11.90 10.82
N ALA A 228 10.77 12.13 9.82
CA ALA A 228 10.75 13.30 8.94
C ALA A 228 10.98 12.89 7.47
N PRO A 229 9.95 12.34 6.78
CA PRO A 229 10.05 11.99 5.36
C PRO A 229 10.51 13.17 4.50
N GLY A 230 11.37 12.92 3.51
CA GLY A 230 11.96 13.95 2.66
C GLY A 230 13.26 14.54 3.20
N THR A 231 13.85 13.94 4.25
CA THR A 231 15.06 14.46 4.91
C THR A 231 16.18 13.43 5.05
N ALA A 232 16.01 12.21 4.54
CA ALA A 232 16.99 11.14 4.73
C ALA A 232 18.34 11.45 4.07
N TYR A 233 18.32 12.18 2.95
CA TYR A 233 19.49 12.58 2.19
C TYR A 233 19.27 13.87 1.38
N ASP A 234 20.36 14.58 1.13
CA ASP A 234 20.48 15.67 0.16
C ASP A 234 21.91 15.65 -0.37
N ASP A 235 22.12 14.95 -1.49
CA ASP A 235 23.43 14.64 -2.04
C ASP A 235 23.49 14.98 -3.54
N PRO A 236 24.61 15.50 -4.08
CA PRO A 236 24.71 15.79 -5.50
C PRO A 236 24.46 14.60 -6.44
N THR A 237 24.83 13.39 -6.01
CA THR A 237 24.62 12.13 -6.74
C THR A 237 23.17 11.68 -6.61
N LEU A 238 22.66 11.58 -5.38
CA LEU A 238 21.32 11.03 -5.10
C LEU A 238 20.18 12.03 -5.32
N GLY A 239 20.47 13.33 -5.33
CA GLY A 239 19.47 14.39 -5.19
C GLY A 239 19.02 14.55 -3.75
N ALA A 240 17.88 15.22 -3.58
CA ALA A 240 17.18 15.30 -2.30
C ALA A 240 16.16 14.16 -2.20
N ASP A 241 15.93 13.69 -0.98
CA ASP A 241 14.88 12.72 -0.66
C ASP A 241 13.50 13.25 -1.08
N PRO A 242 12.80 12.58 -2.02
CA PRO A 242 11.53 13.08 -2.57
C PRO A 242 10.30 12.66 -1.75
N GLN A 243 10.47 11.92 -0.65
CA GLN A 243 9.32 11.43 0.12
C GLN A 243 8.49 12.55 0.74
N VAL A 244 7.17 12.36 0.75
CA VAL A 244 6.22 13.27 1.41
C VAL A 244 5.70 12.67 2.71
N GLY A 245 5.49 13.52 3.72
CA GLY A 245 5.08 13.11 5.07
C GLY A 245 3.69 13.59 5.49
N HIS A 246 2.92 14.19 4.58
CA HIS A 246 1.56 14.67 4.84
C HIS A 246 0.68 14.48 3.59
N LEU A 247 -0.61 14.19 3.79
CA LEU A 247 -1.55 13.90 2.70
C LEU A 247 -1.78 15.10 1.75
N ASP A 248 -1.66 16.33 2.25
CA ASP A 248 -1.73 17.55 1.42
C ASP A 248 -0.63 17.62 0.35
N ASP A 249 0.50 16.95 0.59
CA ASP A 249 1.64 16.88 -0.32
C ASP A 249 1.63 15.59 -1.16
N PHE A 250 0.55 14.80 -1.12
CA PHE A 250 0.45 13.52 -1.82
C PHE A 250 0.82 13.66 -3.30
N ILE A 251 1.72 12.78 -3.77
CA ILE A 251 2.22 12.80 -5.13
C ILE A 251 1.33 11.89 -5.99
N GLU A 252 0.52 12.49 -6.86
CA GLU A 252 -0.22 11.78 -7.91
C GLU A 252 0.71 11.53 -9.12
N THR A 253 1.01 10.27 -9.40
CA THR A 253 1.88 9.86 -10.52
C THR A 253 1.51 8.45 -10.99
N ASP A 254 1.93 8.06 -12.20
CA ASP A 254 1.92 6.67 -12.67
C ASP A 254 3.29 5.98 -12.47
N ASP A 255 4.35 6.78 -12.27
CA ASP A 255 5.69 6.27 -11.99
C ASP A 255 5.73 5.59 -10.62
N ASP A 256 6.75 4.74 -10.40
CA ASP A 256 6.93 4.09 -9.10
C ASP A 256 5.66 3.39 -8.60
N ASN A 257 4.93 2.76 -9.53
CA ASN A 257 3.67 2.08 -9.25
C ASN A 257 2.59 2.97 -8.61
N GLY A 258 2.53 4.26 -8.95
CA GLY A 258 1.63 5.18 -8.25
C GLY A 258 2.29 5.88 -7.07
N GLY A 259 3.61 6.05 -7.11
CA GLY A 259 4.39 6.69 -6.05
C GLY A 259 4.41 5.89 -4.75
N VAL A 260 4.56 4.56 -4.80
CA VAL A 260 4.53 3.71 -3.60
C VAL A 260 5.65 4.06 -2.63
N HIS A 261 6.87 4.32 -3.13
CA HIS A 261 8.00 4.76 -2.29
C HIS A 261 7.95 6.27 -2.01
N LEU A 262 7.34 7.06 -2.89
CA LEU A 262 7.19 8.52 -2.71
C LEU A 262 6.20 8.86 -1.58
N ASN A 263 5.08 8.14 -1.52
CA ASN A 263 3.97 8.41 -0.62
C ASN A 263 3.99 7.56 0.67
N SER A 264 4.86 6.55 0.79
CA SER A 264 4.97 5.73 2.01
C SER A 264 5.45 6.52 3.24
N GLY A 265 6.06 7.69 3.04
CA GLY A 265 6.40 8.62 4.11
C GLY A 265 5.20 9.06 4.97
N ILE A 266 4.00 9.18 4.38
CA ILE A 266 2.77 9.57 5.08
C ILE A 266 2.39 8.55 6.17
N PRO A 267 2.15 7.26 5.85
CA PRO A 267 1.89 6.24 6.87
C PRO A 267 3.11 5.91 7.75
N ASN A 268 4.35 6.07 7.26
CA ASN A 268 5.56 5.94 8.09
C ASN A 268 5.57 6.96 9.24
N ARG A 269 5.28 8.22 8.93
CA ARG A 269 5.21 9.29 9.92
C ARG A 269 4.05 9.09 10.89
N ALA A 270 2.91 8.59 10.42
CA ALA A 270 1.81 8.21 11.31
C ALA A 270 2.24 7.13 12.31
N PHE A 271 2.95 6.09 11.86
CA PHE A 271 3.47 5.07 12.77
C PHE A 271 4.47 5.64 13.78
N HIS A 272 5.44 6.43 13.33
CA HIS A 272 6.41 7.09 14.22
C HIS A 272 5.72 7.92 15.32
N LEU A 273 4.74 8.74 14.93
CA LEU A 273 3.98 9.57 15.86
C LEU A 273 3.17 8.72 16.86
N ALA A 274 2.51 7.66 16.39
CA ALA A 274 1.76 6.74 17.24
C ALA A 274 2.67 6.02 18.23
N ALA A 275 3.80 5.46 17.76
CA ALA A 275 4.77 4.75 18.59
C ALA A 275 5.38 5.66 19.65
N THR A 276 5.74 6.89 19.27
CA THR A 276 6.31 7.87 20.20
C THR A 276 5.28 8.30 21.26
N ALA A 277 4.02 8.51 20.87
CA ALA A 277 2.95 8.88 21.79
C ALA A 277 2.55 7.75 22.74
N ILE A 278 2.56 6.50 22.27
CA ILE A 278 2.32 5.30 23.09
C ILE A 278 3.48 5.08 24.06
N GLY A 279 4.71 5.36 23.63
CA GLY A 279 5.93 5.17 24.43
C GLY A 279 6.36 3.71 24.56
N GLY A 280 7.42 3.46 25.33
CA GLY A 280 8.02 2.13 25.44
C GLY A 280 8.71 1.67 24.16
N MET A 281 8.81 0.36 23.95
CA MET A 281 9.33 -0.23 22.71
C MET A 281 8.26 -0.16 21.62
N SER A 282 8.60 0.30 20.41
CA SER A 282 7.62 0.38 19.31
C SER A 282 6.98 -0.97 19.03
N LEU A 283 7.77 -2.05 19.03
CA LEU A 283 7.33 -3.42 18.78
C LEU A 283 6.24 -3.90 19.74
N GLU A 284 6.32 -3.53 21.03
CA GLU A 284 5.37 -3.96 22.06
C GLU A 284 4.10 -3.11 22.09
N GLY A 285 4.21 -1.85 21.66
CA GLY A 285 3.11 -0.86 21.57
C GLY A 285 2.53 -0.78 20.16
N ALA A 286 2.84 0.28 19.42
CA ALA A 286 2.29 0.55 18.09
C ALA A 286 2.49 -0.61 17.10
N GLY A 287 3.61 -1.33 17.16
CA GLY A 287 3.90 -2.47 16.31
C GLY A 287 2.86 -3.58 16.43
N ARG A 288 2.39 -3.87 17.65
CA ARG A 288 1.28 -4.83 17.87
C ARG A 288 -0.04 -4.35 17.28
N ILE A 289 -0.32 -3.04 17.34
CA ILE A 289 -1.54 -2.44 16.78
C ILE A 289 -1.52 -2.55 15.25
N TRP A 290 -0.41 -2.18 14.61
CA TRP A 290 -0.23 -2.30 13.16
C TRP A 290 -0.29 -3.75 12.70
N TYR A 291 0.38 -4.66 13.41
CA TYR A 291 0.32 -6.09 13.11
C TYR A 291 -1.12 -6.65 13.24
N ALA A 292 -1.86 -6.26 14.28
CA ALA A 292 -3.25 -6.65 14.46
C ALA A 292 -4.14 -6.13 13.33
N ALA A 293 -3.98 -4.86 12.92
CA ALA A 293 -4.71 -4.29 11.79
C ALA A 293 -4.42 -5.03 10.48
N LEU A 294 -3.15 -5.37 10.24
CA LEU A 294 -2.73 -6.16 9.07
C LEU A 294 -3.31 -7.59 9.09
N THR A 295 -3.46 -8.21 10.27
CA THR A 295 -3.84 -9.64 10.35
C THR A 295 -5.32 -9.90 10.68
N ALA A 296 -6.11 -8.87 10.99
CA ALA A 296 -7.52 -9.00 11.35
C ALA A 296 -8.45 -9.44 10.19
N GLY A 297 -8.00 -9.30 8.93
CA GLY A 297 -8.80 -9.64 7.75
C GLY A 297 -9.80 -8.56 7.30
N GLU A 298 -9.78 -7.38 7.93
CA GLU A 298 -10.66 -6.25 7.61
C GLU A 298 -10.07 -5.32 6.53
N VAL A 299 -8.74 -5.29 6.41
CA VAL A 299 -8.01 -4.50 5.42
C VAL A 299 -8.05 -5.21 4.07
N ARG A 300 -8.62 -4.55 3.05
CA ARG A 300 -8.69 -5.08 1.69
C ARG A 300 -7.32 -4.99 0.99
N PRO A 301 -7.03 -5.84 0.00
CA PRO A 301 -5.84 -5.69 -0.85
C PRO A 301 -5.69 -4.30 -1.46
N THR A 302 -6.79 -3.65 -1.82
CA THR A 302 -6.80 -2.30 -2.41
C THR A 302 -7.03 -1.21 -1.37
N ALA A 303 -6.66 -1.44 -0.11
CA ALA A 303 -6.92 -0.48 0.96
C ALA A 303 -6.19 0.84 0.72
N ASP A 304 -6.88 1.92 1.04
CA ASP A 304 -6.32 3.26 1.07
C ASP A 304 -5.84 3.63 2.50
N PHE A 305 -5.21 4.80 2.64
CA PHE A 305 -4.70 5.25 3.93
C PHE A 305 -5.80 5.39 4.99
N ALA A 306 -7.00 5.83 4.63
CA ALA A 306 -8.09 6.00 5.57
C ALA A 306 -8.64 4.65 6.07
N GLN A 307 -8.74 3.66 5.19
CA GLN A 307 -9.16 2.29 5.50
C GLN A 307 -8.15 1.61 6.43
N PHE A 308 -6.84 1.76 6.16
CA PHE A 308 -5.82 1.22 7.05
C PHE A 308 -5.76 1.98 8.39
N ALA A 309 -5.92 3.30 8.38
CA ALA A 309 -6.03 4.10 9.60
C ALA A 309 -7.20 3.66 10.48
N ALA A 310 -8.37 3.40 9.88
CA ALA A 310 -9.53 2.87 10.59
C ALA A 310 -9.26 1.49 11.21
N ALA A 311 -8.58 0.60 10.49
CA ALA A 311 -8.20 -0.72 11.01
C ALA A 311 -7.22 -0.62 12.18
N THR A 312 -6.21 0.26 12.10
CA THR A 312 -5.29 0.50 13.23
C THR A 312 -6.02 1.10 14.44
N LEU A 313 -6.98 2.01 14.22
CA LEU A 313 -7.79 2.58 15.30
C LEU A 313 -8.66 1.51 15.97
N ALA A 314 -9.27 0.60 15.19
CA ALA A 314 -10.05 -0.52 15.70
C ALA A 314 -9.19 -1.48 16.55
N ALA A 315 -7.93 -1.69 16.16
CA ALA A 315 -6.97 -2.52 16.89
C ALA A 315 -6.32 -1.82 18.11
N ALA A 316 -6.48 -0.50 18.26
CA ALA A 316 -5.66 0.30 19.18
C ALA A 316 -6.00 0.13 20.67
N GLY A 317 -7.21 -0.33 21.01
CA GLY A 317 -7.64 -0.47 22.40
C GLY A 317 -7.50 0.83 23.20
N GLU A 318 -6.77 0.79 24.32
CA GLU A 318 -6.52 1.99 25.15
C GLU A 318 -5.67 3.07 24.45
N HIS A 319 -4.97 2.72 23.38
CA HIS A 319 -4.13 3.64 22.60
C HIS A 319 -4.88 4.35 21.46
N ALA A 320 -6.20 4.18 21.34
CA ALA A 320 -7.01 4.74 20.26
C ALA A 320 -6.81 6.26 20.06
N ALA A 321 -6.70 7.03 21.15
CA ALA A 321 -6.46 8.47 21.07
C ALA A 321 -5.09 8.82 20.44
N ALA A 322 -4.04 8.07 20.79
CA ALA A 322 -2.70 8.26 20.23
C ALA A 322 -2.67 7.91 18.74
N VAL A 323 -3.29 6.80 18.35
CA VAL A 323 -3.37 6.34 16.96
C VAL A 323 -4.19 7.31 16.10
N ALA A 324 -5.36 7.75 16.58
CA ALA A 324 -6.18 8.72 15.86
C ALA A 324 -5.45 10.06 15.66
N SER A 325 -4.78 10.56 16.72
CA SER A 325 -3.98 11.79 16.64
C SER A 325 -2.82 11.68 15.65
N ALA A 326 -2.17 10.52 15.59
CA ALA A 326 -1.04 10.30 14.69
C ALA A 326 -1.47 10.33 13.20
N TRP A 327 -2.57 9.67 12.85
CA TRP A 327 -3.12 9.74 11.49
C TRP A 327 -3.62 11.13 11.13
N GLN A 328 -4.26 11.83 12.07
CA GLN A 328 -4.72 13.20 11.86
C GLN A 328 -3.56 14.17 11.58
N GLN A 329 -2.43 14.01 12.26
CA GLN A 329 -1.23 14.85 12.08
C GLN A 329 -0.55 14.68 10.71
N VAL A 330 -0.87 13.60 9.98
CA VAL A 330 -0.41 13.40 8.59
C VAL A 330 -1.54 13.63 7.57
N GLY A 331 -2.66 14.21 8.00
CA GLY A 331 -3.78 14.59 7.12
C GLY A 331 -4.79 13.47 6.84
N VAL A 332 -4.65 12.30 7.46
CA VAL A 332 -5.57 11.16 7.27
C VAL A 332 -6.66 11.19 8.35
N SER A 333 -7.90 11.46 7.94
CA SER A 333 -9.04 11.51 8.86
C SER A 333 -9.52 10.11 9.23
N VAL A 334 -9.67 9.83 10.52
CA VAL A 334 -10.23 8.59 11.04
C VAL A 334 -11.55 8.93 11.72
N ALA A 335 -12.67 8.38 11.25
CA ALA A 335 -13.97 8.63 11.87
C ALA A 335 -14.01 7.99 13.26
N THR A 336 -13.90 8.80 14.32
CA THR A 336 -14.05 8.31 15.70
C THR A 336 -15.53 8.13 16.02
N SER A 337 -16.03 6.91 16.01
CA SER A 337 -17.34 6.61 16.58
C SER A 337 -17.24 6.63 18.11
N THR A 338 -17.29 7.81 18.73
CA THR A 338 -17.61 7.90 20.16
C THR A 338 -19.12 7.75 20.35
N PRO A 339 -19.61 6.80 21.18
CA PRO A 339 -21.02 6.74 21.52
C PRO A 339 -21.34 7.90 22.48
N ASP A 340 -21.87 9.00 21.96
CA ASP A 340 -22.39 10.07 22.81
C ASP A 340 -23.69 9.60 23.49
N ARG A 341 -23.64 9.54 24.83
CA ARG A 341 -24.79 9.31 25.70
C ARG A 341 -25.26 10.65 26.25
N SER A 342 -26.18 11.31 25.55
CA SER A 342 -27.24 12.23 26.08
C SER A 342 -27.89 12.95 24.88
N HIS A 343 -29.18 13.19 24.70
CA HIS A 343 -30.41 13.19 25.52
C HIS A 343 -31.64 13.11 24.54
N PRO A 344 -32.86 12.79 25.00
CA PRO A 344 -33.99 12.47 24.12
C PRO A 344 -34.71 13.72 23.60
N GLY A 345 -34.82 13.85 22.27
CA GLY A 345 -35.51 14.94 21.58
C GLY A 345 -36.70 14.45 20.76
N GLN A 346 -37.88 14.74 21.30
CA GLN A 346 -39.25 14.61 20.80
C GLN A 346 -39.48 14.51 19.27
N SER A 347 -40.26 13.50 18.90
CA SER A 347 -40.97 13.33 17.62
C SER A 347 -42.09 14.37 17.42
N GLY A 348 -42.06 15.10 16.32
CA GLY A 348 -43.15 15.92 15.78
C GLY A 348 -43.65 15.39 14.42
N PRO A 349 -44.90 15.64 14.03
CA PRO A 349 -45.65 14.77 13.13
C PRO A 349 -45.43 15.06 11.63
N ASP A 350 -45.56 13.97 10.89
CA ASP A 350 -45.68 13.83 9.45
C ASP A 350 -46.86 14.65 8.89
N GLN A 351 -46.65 15.39 7.80
CA GLN A 351 -47.70 15.94 6.96
C GLN A 351 -47.40 15.63 5.49
N SER A 352 -48.12 14.63 4.99
CA SER A 352 -48.26 14.30 3.57
C SER A 352 -49.37 15.15 2.94
N GLY A 353 -49.04 15.85 1.85
CA GLY A 353 -49.98 16.48 0.93
C GLY A 353 -49.89 15.85 -0.48
N PRO A 354 -50.92 15.98 -1.34
CA PRO A 354 -51.01 15.26 -2.61
C PRO A 354 -50.09 15.86 -3.69
N PRO A 355 -49.57 15.06 -4.64
CA PRO A 355 -48.68 15.56 -5.68
C PRO A 355 -49.48 16.29 -6.76
N GLY A 356 -49.25 17.59 -6.91
CA GLY A 356 -49.49 18.27 -8.18
C GLY A 356 -48.39 17.86 -9.15
N ALA A 357 -48.73 17.52 -10.40
CA ALA A 357 -47.76 17.21 -11.44
C ALA A 357 -46.83 18.41 -11.63
N GLY A 358 -45.62 18.30 -11.07
CA GLY A 358 -44.56 19.28 -11.26
C GLY A 358 -44.04 19.26 -12.70
N PRO A 359 -43.18 20.22 -13.06
CA PRO A 359 -42.49 20.19 -14.36
C PRO A 359 -41.74 18.86 -14.52
N ALA A 360 -41.62 18.35 -15.74
CA ALA A 360 -40.86 17.12 -15.98
C ALA A 360 -39.36 17.41 -15.78
N LEU A 361 -38.75 16.81 -14.77
CA LEU A 361 -37.37 17.11 -14.36
C LEU A 361 -36.38 16.08 -14.91
N VAL A 362 -35.16 16.51 -15.24
CA VAL A 362 -34.00 15.61 -15.41
C VAL A 362 -33.09 15.79 -14.22
N ARG A 363 -32.81 14.71 -13.51
CA ARG A 363 -31.88 14.66 -12.39
C ARG A 363 -30.67 13.83 -12.75
N VAL A 364 -29.50 14.36 -12.45
CA VAL A 364 -28.23 13.63 -12.53
C VAL A 364 -27.52 13.77 -11.20
N ARG A 365 -27.18 12.62 -10.60
CA ARG A 365 -26.31 12.53 -9.44
C ARG A 365 -25.04 11.81 -9.85
N ARG A 366 -23.89 12.43 -9.63
CA ARG A 366 -22.59 11.76 -9.68
C ARG A 366 -22.10 11.55 -8.25
N SER A 367 -21.69 10.34 -7.93
CA SER A 367 -21.16 10.00 -6.61
C SER A 367 -20.00 9.02 -6.74
N GLY A 368 -19.13 8.96 -5.74
CA GLY A 368 -17.94 8.13 -5.79
C GLY A 368 -16.69 8.95 -6.16
N GLY A 369 -15.70 8.30 -6.75
CA GLY A 369 -14.34 8.81 -6.71
C GLY A 369 -13.73 8.63 -5.32
N PHE A 370 -12.40 8.62 -5.26
CA PHE A 370 -11.61 8.38 -4.05
C PHE A 370 -11.96 9.29 -2.85
N THR A 371 -12.56 10.45 -3.11
CA THR A 371 -12.99 11.43 -2.08
C THR A 371 -14.47 11.32 -1.68
N GLY A 372 -15.23 10.38 -2.26
CA GLY A 372 -16.66 10.18 -1.97
C GLY A 372 -17.57 11.37 -2.32
N ARG A 373 -17.10 12.30 -3.16
CA ARG A 373 -17.82 13.52 -3.51
C ARG A 373 -19.13 13.18 -4.21
N THR A 374 -20.21 13.85 -3.80
CA THR A 374 -21.51 13.78 -4.45
C THR A 374 -21.81 15.13 -5.09
N GLU A 375 -22.07 15.11 -6.39
CA GLU A 375 -22.56 16.26 -7.16
C GLU A 375 -23.97 15.91 -7.67
N GLU A 376 -24.92 16.82 -7.48
CA GLU A 376 -26.30 16.65 -7.92
C GLU A 376 -26.73 17.87 -8.73
N GLY A 377 -27.38 17.61 -9.86
CA GLY A 377 -27.95 18.63 -10.73
C GLY A 377 -29.36 18.26 -11.15
N GLU A 378 -30.20 19.28 -11.28
CA GLU A 378 -31.58 19.16 -11.74
C GLU A 378 -31.91 20.28 -12.72
N VAL A 379 -32.54 19.89 -13.83
CA VAL A 379 -33.01 20.78 -14.90
C VAL A 379 -34.47 20.45 -15.24
N SER A 380 -35.31 21.48 -15.36
CA SER A 380 -36.68 21.35 -15.87
C SER A 380 -36.69 21.19 -17.39
N LEU A 381 -37.30 20.13 -17.93
CA LEU A 381 -37.43 19.91 -19.37
C LEU A 381 -38.25 21.02 -20.05
N ASP A 382 -39.18 21.65 -19.33
CA ASP A 382 -39.98 22.76 -19.84
C ASP A 382 -39.11 24.01 -20.06
N GLU A 383 -38.04 24.17 -19.28
CA GLU A 383 -37.14 25.34 -19.30
C GLU A 383 -35.76 25.04 -19.91
N ALA A 384 -35.45 23.77 -20.18
CA ALA A 384 -34.17 23.31 -20.70
C ALA A 384 -33.88 23.83 -22.12
N ASP A 385 -32.59 23.99 -22.43
CA ASP A 385 -32.17 24.27 -23.79
C ASP A 385 -32.45 23.10 -24.75
N GLY A 386 -32.35 23.35 -26.05
CA GLY A 386 -32.61 22.33 -27.07
C GLY A 386 -31.66 21.12 -27.00
N GLY A 387 -30.49 21.26 -26.36
CA GLY A 387 -29.49 20.21 -26.22
C GLY A 387 -29.95 19.12 -25.24
N VAL A 388 -30.37 19.52 -24.04
CA VAL A 388 -30.85 18.57 -23.02
C VAL A 388 -32.10 17.82 -23.49
N ARG A 389 -33.06 18.51 -24.14
CA ARG A 389 -34.26 17.85 -24.68
C ARG A 389 -33.93 16.82 -25.75
N SER A 390 -33.05 17.19 -26.69
CA SER A 390 -32.64 16.29 -27.78
C SER A 390 -31.88 15.06 -27.28
N LEU A 391 -31.12 15.18 -26.19
CA LEU A 391 -30.43 14.05 -25.56
C LEU A 391 -31.42 13.11 -24.87
N VAL A 392 -32.38 13.65 -24.11
CA VAL A 392 -33.41 12.86 -23.42
C VAL A 392 -34.29 12.08 -24.40
N GLU A 393 -34.61 12.65 -25.57
CA GLU A 393 -35.37 11.93 -26.61
C GLU A 393 -34.60 10.77 -27.26
N ARG A 394 -33.26 10.81 -27.25
CA ARG A 394 -32.40 9.76 -27.84
C ARG A 394 -31.98 8.68 -26.85
N ILE A 395 -31.98 8.98 -25.55
CA ILE A 395 -31.56 8.06 -24.50
C ILE A 395 -32.76 7.23 -24.03
N ASP A 396 -32.75 5.94 -24.36
CA ASP A 396 -33.68 4.96 -23.79
C ASP A 396 -33.16 4.46 -22.44
N LEU A 397 -33.61 5.09 -21.35
CA LEU A 397 -33.15 4.74 -20.00
C LEU A 397 -33.58 3.33 -19.57
N ASP A 398 -34.70 2.81 -20.07
CA ASP A 398 -35.16 1.46 -19.74
C ASP A 398 -34.26 0.39 -20.38
N ALA A 399 -33.86 0.60 -21.64
CA ALA A 399 -32.89 -0.25 -22.31
C ALA A 399 -31.50 -0.18 -21.65
N VAL A 400 -31.09 1.00 -21.19
CA VAL A 400 -29.85 1.22 -20.44
C VAL A 400 -29.90 0.51 -19.08
N ALA A 401 -31.03 0.55 -18.37
CA ALA A 401 -31.23 -0.15 -17.09
C ALA A 401 -31.12 -1.66 -17.25
N ALA A 402 -31.66 -2.22 -18.33
CA ALA A 402 -31.55 -3.65 -18.64
C ALA A 402 -30.08 -4.10 -18.86
N GLY A 403 -29.22 -3.21 -19.37
CA GLY A 403 -27.79 -3.44 -19.53
C GLY A 403 -26.94 -3.18 -18.27
N ALA A 404 -27.46 -2.39 -17.32
CA ALA A 404 -26.71 -1.93 -16.14
C ALA A 404 -26.27 -3.08 -15.21
N ALA A 405 -27.03 -4.18 -15.16
CA ALA A 405 -26.74 -5.34 -14.32
C ALA A 405 -25.49 -6.13 -14.77
N ALA A 406 -25.03 -5.95 -16.01
CA ALA A 406 -23.85 -6.62 -16.54
C ALA A 406 -22.53 -5.99 -16.07
N TYR A 407 -22.56 -4.79 -15.49
CA TYR A 407 -21.36 -4.08 -15.07
C TYR A 407 -20.99 -4.40 -13.62
N ARG A 408 -19.73 -4.83 -13.43
CA ARG A 408 -19.17 -5.07 -12.09
C ARG A 408 -18.92 -3.74 -11.40
N ARG A 409 -19.60 -3.48 -10.29
CA ARG A 409 -19.34 -2.30 -9.45
C ARG A 409 -18.05 -2.51 -8.65
N LEU A 410 -17.10 -1.61 -8.86
CA LEU A 410 -15.83 -1.53 -8.15
C LEU A 410 -15.87 -0.41 -7.10
N PRO A 411 -15.14 -0.52 -5.98
CA PRO A 411 -14.98 0.57 -5.01
C PRO A 411 -14.37 1.83 -5.66
N ASP A 412 -14.73 3.01 -5.14
CA ASP A 412 -14.13 4.33 -5.48
C ASP A 412 -14.28 4.81 -6.93
N MET A 413 -15.03 4.08 -7.75
CA MET A 413 -15.41 4.48 -9.09
C MET A 413 -16.51 5.55 -9.06
N PHE A 414 -16.48 6.51 -9.98
CA PHE A 414 -17.60 7.42 -10.16
C PHE A 414 -18.81 6.64 -10.70
N VAL A 415 -19.95 6.84 -10.06
CA VAL A 415 -21.24 6.25 -10.39
C VAL A 415 -22.24 7.38 -10.61
N TYR A 416 -22.96 7.29 -11.71
CA TYR A 416 -23.95 8.27 -12.14
C TYR A 416 -25.35 7.68 -12.04
N THR A 417 -26.24 8.39 -11.36
CA THR A 417 -27.68 8.09 -11.31
C THR A 417 -28.42 9.11 -12.15
N PHE A 418 -29.15 8.64 -13.16
CA PHE A 418 -29.99 9.44 -14.04
C PHE A 418 -31.46 9.17 -13.74
N GLN A 419 -32.28 10.23 -13.73
CA GLN A 419 -33.72 10.11 -13.64
C GLN A 419 -34.37 11.16 -14.55
N VAL A 420 -35.38 10.76 -15.31
CA VAL A 420 -36.14 11.64 -16.21
C VAL A 420 -37.62 11.56 -15.82
N ALA A 421 -38.23 12.73 -15.59
CA ALA A 421 -39.57 12.90 -15.07
C ALA A 421 -39.80 12.01 -13.82
N ASP A 422 -40.95 11.32 -13.78
CA ASP A 422 -41.30 10.38 -12.71
C ASP A 422 -40.82 8.93 -12.99
N GLY A 423 -39.90 8.75 -13.96
CA GLY A 423 -39.33 7.43 -14.29
C GLY A 423 -38.41 6.89 -13.20
N ASP A 424 -38.13 5.59 -13.25
CA ASP A 424 -37.24 4.94 -12.29
C ASP A 424 -35.77 5.40 -12.48
N PRO A 425 -35.02 5.64 -11.39
CA PRO A 425 -33.63 6.08 -11.48
C PRO A 425 -32.69 4.95 -11.94
N VAL A 426 -31.83 5.25 -12.91
CA VAL A 426 -30.87 4.30 -13.49
C VAL A 426 -29.46 4.66 -13.06
N THR A 427 -28.75 3.70 -12.47
CA THR A 427 -27.42 3.92 -11.88
C THR A 427 -26.34 3.12 -12.60
N LEU A 428 -25.34 3.81 -13.16
CA LEU A 428 -24.27 3.26 -13.97
C LEU A 428 -22.89 3.68 -13.46
N PRO A 429 -21.86 2.82 -13.56
CA PRO A 429 -20.49 3.26 -13.43
C PRO A 429 -20.08 4.18 -14.60
N GLU A 430 -19.14 5.08 -14.38
CA GLU A 430 -18.68 6.06 -15.38
C GLU A 430 -18.27 5.41 -16.71
N GLN A 431 -17.62 4.25 -16.67
CA GLN A 431 -17.15 3.51 -17.85
C GLN A 431 -18.29 2.87 -18.67
N ALA A 432 -19.51 2.86 -18.13
CA ALA A 432 -20.70 2.36 -18.82
C ALA A 432 -21.54 3.48 -19.45
N LEU A 433 -21.14 4.75 -19.32
CA LEU A 433 -21.84 5.86 -19.94
C LEU A 433 -21.58 5.89 -21.45
N SER A 434 -22.65 5.99 -22.23
CA SER A 434 -22.55 6.31 -23.65
C SER A 434 -22.12 7.78 -23.83
N GLY A 435 -21.73 8.16 -25.05
CA GLY A 435 -21.41 9.57 -25.37
C GLY A 435 -22.55 10.52 -24.99
N ASP A 436 -23.80 10.15 -25.33
CA ASP A 436 -25.00 10.93 -25.00
C ASP A 436 -25.25 11.00 -23.48
N LEU A 437 -24.98 9.94 -22.72
CA LEU A 437 -25.11 9.96 -21.25
C LEU A 437 -24.01 10.80 -20.57
N HIS A 438 -22.79 10.80 -21.10
CA HIS A 438 -21.72 11.69 -20.66
C HIS A 438 -22.06 13.16 -20.92
N GLU A 439 -22.60 13.46 -22.10
CA GLU A 439 -22.99 14.82 -22.48
C GLU A 439 -24.17 15.33 -21.64
N LEU A 440 -25.18 14.48 -21.40
CA LEU A 440 -26.31 14.80 -20.53
C LEU A 440 -25.86 15.07 -19.09
N ALA A 441 -24.96 14.24 -18.54
CA ALA A 441 -24.41 14.44 -17.19
C ALA A 441 -23.66 15.78 -17.08
N ALA A 442 -22.83 16.10 -18.09
CA ALA A 442 -22.08 17.36 -18.09
C ALA A 442 -22.97 18.59 -18.17
N LEU A 443 -24.06 18.57 -18.96
CA LEU A 443 -24.99 19.70 -19.07
C LEU A 443 -25.81 19.90 -17.78
N VAL A 444 -26.31 18.81 -17.19
CA VAL A 444 -27.15 18.88 -15.98
C VAL A 444 -26.34 19.23 -14.73
N LEU A 445 -25.13 18.68 -14.57
CA LEU A 445 -24.27 18.96 -13.41
C LEU A 445 -23.64 20.37 -13.46
N ARG A 446 -23.31 20.90 -14.64
CA ARG A 446 -22.82 22.30 -14.78
C ARG A 446 -23.87 23.34 -14.39
N SER A 447 -25.13 23.08 -14.72
CA SER A 447 -26.26 23.95 -14.37
C SER A 447 -26.48 24.08 -12.85
N ALA A 448 -25.89 23.19 -12.05
CA ALA A 448 -25.94 23.23 -10.59
C ALA A 448 -24.82 24.07 -9.95
N GLY A 449 -23.72 24.35 -10.66
CA GLY A 449 -22.58 25.11 -10.17
C GLY A 449 -22.62 26.62 -10.47
N GLU A 450 -23.57 27.07 -11.28
CA GLU A 450 -23.80 28.49 -11.62
C GLU A 450 -25.00 29.12 -10.87
N ARG A 451 -25.63 28.37 -9.96
CA ARG A 451 -26.65 28.85 -9.00
C ARG A 451 -26.06 28.95 -7.62
#